data_AF-A0A1Q7G6C5-F1
#
_entry.id   AF-A0A1Q7G6C5-F1
#
_cell.length_a   1.000
_cell.length_b   1.000
_cell.length_c   1.000
_cell.angle_alpha   90.00
_cell.angle_beta   90.00
_cell.angle_gamma   90.00
#
_symmetry.space_group_name_H-M   'P 1'
#
loop_
_entity.id
_entity.type
_entity.pdbx_description
1 polymer ?
#
loop_
_entity_poly.entity_id
_entity_poly.type
_entity_poly.pdbx_seq_one_letter_code
_entity_poly.pdbx_strand_id
1 'polypeptide(L)'
;MNFHEAYKEEFWSRVVPRTSHIRHIHIQGDHNNNKMERLNGEVRDREKVIFGSKKMDSPIFKGYQLYHNYFKDHDALDGKTPAEAANIKIEGKNKSVTVIQNASKLGNQENFRN
;
A
#
# COMPACT_ATOMS: atom_id res chain seq x y z
N MET A 1 -6.10 -5.71 -28.59
CA MET A 1 -7.09 -6.80 -28.53
C MET A 1 -7.24 -7.23 -27.08
N ASN A 2 -8.46 -7.28 -26.57
CA ASN A 2 -8.73 -7.77 -25.22
C ASN A 2 -8.67 -9.32 -25.22
N PHE A 3 -8.20 -9.95 -24.15
CA PHE A 3 -8.16 -11.42 -24.02
C PHE A 3 -9.53 -12.07 -24.25
N HIS A 4 -10.62 -11.37 -23.94
CA HIS A 4 -11.98 -11.82 -24.23
C HIS A 4 -12.31 -11.86 -25.72
N GLU A 5 -11.77 -10.92 -26.50
CA GLU A 5 -11.94 -10.88 -27.96
C GLU A 5 -11.12 -11.98 -28.64
N ALA A 6 -9.85 -12.13 -28.25
CA ALA A 6 -8.99 -13.20 -28.77
C ALA A 6 -9.58 -14.60 -28.49
N TYR A 7 -10.14 -14.81 -27.29
CA TYR A 7 -10.85 -16.05 -26.97
C TYR A 7 -12.06 -16.29 -27.89
N LYS A 8 -12.84 -15.24 -28.19
CA LYS A 8 -14.00 -15.36 -29.07
C LYS A 8 -13.62 -15.65 -30.52
N GLU A 9 -12.48 -15.18 -30.98
CA GLU A 9 -12.03 -15.44 -32.35
C GLU A 9 -11.52 -16.87 -32.52
N GLU A 10 -10.73 -17.37 -31.56
CA GLU A 10 -10.05 -18.66 -31.69
C GLU A 10 -10.88 -19.87 -31.19
N PHE A 11 -11.61 -19.70 -30.09
CA PHE A 11 -12.17 -20.84 -29.33
C PHE A 11 -13.69 -20.85 -29.24
N TRP A 12 -14.37 -19.84 -29.78
CA TRP A 12 -15.84 -19.79 -29.78
C TRP A 12 -16.44 -20.73 -30.82
N SER A 13 -17.25 -21.68 -30.37
CA SER A 13 -18.01 -22.59 -31.24
C SER A 13 -19.50 -22.52 -30.93
N ARG A 14 -20.33 -22.77 -31.95
CA ARG A 14 -21.79 -22.92 -31.81
C ARG A 14 -22.21 -24.32 -31.31
N VAL A 15 -21.29 -25.29 -31.32
CA VAL A 15 -21.53 -26.68 -30.92
C VAL A 15 -21.24 -26.85 -29.43
N VAL A 16 -22.08 -27.63 -28.74
CA VAL A 16 -21.91 -27.96 -27.31
C VAL A 16 -21.04 -29.23 -27.20
N PRO A 17 -20.03 -29.30 -26.31
CA PRO A 17 -19.70 -28.36 -25.24
C PRO A 17 -18.84 -27.16 -25.68
N ARG A 18 -19.09 -26.00 -25.07
CA ARG A 18 -18.34 -24.76 -25.31
C ARG A 18 -17.27 -24.58 -24.24
N THR A 19 -16.12 -24.05 -24.64
CA THR A 19 -15.12 -23.53 -23.69
C THR A 19 -15.69 -22.26 -23.01
N SER A 20 -15.13 -21.87 -21.87
CA SER A 20 -15.51 -20.63 -21.18
C SER A 20 -14.24 -19.92 -20.74
N HIS A 21 -14.10 -18.64 -21.10
CA HIS A 21 -13.01 -17.81 -20.64
C HIS A 21 -13.37 -17.22 -19.27
N ILE A 22 -12.74 -17.76 -18.22
CA ILE A 22 -12.91 -17.31 -16.84
C ILE A 22 -11.74 -16.36 -16.52
N ARG A 23 -12.05 -15.05 -16.42
CA ARG A 23 -11.03 -14.01 -16.16
C ARG A 23 -10.64 -13.87 -14.69
N HIS A 24 -11.57 -14.11 -13.77
CA HIS A 24 -11.41 -13.83 -12.35
C HIS A 24 -11.41 -15.13 -11.55
N ILE A 25 -10.33 -15.91 -11.67
CA ILE A 25 -10.14 -17.12 -10.86
C ILE A 25 -9.52 -16.67 -9.53
N HIS A 26 -10.34 -16.64 -8.49
CA HIS A 26 -9.91 -16.24 -7.15
C HIS A 26 -10.47 -17.24 -6.13
N ILE A 27 -9.67 -17.54 -5.09
CA ILE A 27 -10.03 -18.51 -4.05
C ILE A 27 -11.23 -18.01 -3.20
N GLN A 28 -11.42 -16.70 -3.07
CA GLN A 28 -12.43 -16.08 -2.19
C GLN A 28 -13.48 -15.23 -2.95
N GLY A 29 -13.64 -15.43 -4.26
CA GLY A 29 -14.63 -14.71 -5.08
C GLY A 29 -14.05 -13.55 -5.90
N ASP A 30 -14.90 -12.85 -6.64
CA ASP A 30 -14.47 -11.76 -7.55
C ASP A 30 -14.12 -10.50 -6.76
N HIS A 31 -12.82 -10.25 -6.57
CA HIS A 31 -12.30 -9.08 -5.86
C HIS A 31 -11.38 -8.26 -6.78
N ASN A 32 -11.58 -6.95 -6.77
CA ASN A 32 -10.73 -6.03 -7.53
C ASN A 32 -9.49 -5.65 -6.71
N ASN A 33 -8.29 -5.94 -7.23
CA ASN A 33 -7.02 -5.67 -6.56
C ASN A 33 -6.52 -4.20 -6.70
N ASN A 34 -7.36 -3.33 -7.29
CA ASN A 34 -6.99 -1.97 -7.70
C ASN A 34 -6.38 -1.14 -6.55
N LYS A 35 -6.83 -1.35 -5.30
CA LYS A 35 -6.30 -0.63 -4.13
C LYS A 35 -4.85 -0.98 -3.83
N MET A 36 -4.49 -2.27 -3.86
CA MET A 36 -3.11 -2.70 -3.65
C MET A 36 -2.22 -2.31 -4.82
N GLU A 37 -2.72 -2.40 -6.05
CA GLU A 37 -1.98 -1.95 -7.23
C GLU A 37 -1.67 -0.45 -7.16
N ARG A 38 -2.63 0.37 -6.72
CA ARG A 38 -2.43 1.81 -6.53
C ARG A 38 -1.37 2.12 -5.48
N LEU A 39 -1.42 1.41 -4.35
CA LEU A 39 -0.44 1.56 -3.27
C LEU A 39 0.96 1.17 -3.75
N ASN A 40 1.08 0.01 -4.42
CA ASN A 40 2.35 -0.47 -4.95
C ASN A 40 2.92 0.48 -6.01
N GLY A 41 2.07 1.09 -6.85
CA GLY A 41 2.48 2.12 -7.81
C GLY A 41 3.09 3.34 -7.11
N GLU A 42 2.42 3.86 -6.07
CA GLU A 42 2.92 5.02 -5.31
C GLU A 42 4.27 4.75 -4.64
N VAL A 43 4.44 3.57 -4.03
CA VAL A 43 5.70 3.15 -3.42
C VAL A 43 6.81 3.07 -4.48
N ARG A 44 6.52 2.46 -5.63
CA ARG A 44 7.49 2.32 -6.74
C ARG A 44 7.91 3.66 -7.33
N ASP A 45 6.98 4.61 -7.49
CA ASP A 45 7.30 5.94 -7.99
C ASP A 45 8.25 6.68 -7.05
N ARG A 46 8.07 6.52 -5.73
CA ARG A 46 8.95 7.09 -4.71
C ARG A 46 10.29 6.39 -4.64
N GLU A 47 10.28 5.06 -4.64
CA GLU A 47 11.49 4.25 -4.67
C GLU A 47 12.36 4.61 -5.87
N LYS A 48 11.78 4.69 -7.07
CA LYS A 48 12.50 5.04 -8.31
C LYS A 48 13.28 6.36 -8.19
N VAL A 49 12.68 7.39 -7.58
CA VAL A 49 13.33 8.70 -7.40
C VAL A 49 14.44 8.63 -6.35
N ILE A 50 14.26 7.82 -5.31
CA ILE A 50 15.20 7.69 -4.19
C ILE A 50 16.27 6.60 -4.44
N PHE A 51 16.22 5.94 -5.60
CA PHE A 51 17.08 4.83 -6.06
C PHE A 51 18.54 5.25 -6.34
N GLY A 52 19.11 6.13 -5.52
CA GLY A 52 20.56 6.26 -5.32
C GLY A 52 21.06 5.50 -4.10
N SER A 53 20.16 4.96 -3.27
CA SER A 53 20.51 4.19 -2.05
C SER A 53 20.77 2.72 -2.38
N LYS A 54 22.04 2.32 -2.49
CA LYS A 54 22.47 0.95 -2.85
C LYS A 54 22.18 -0.13 -1.79
N LYS A 55 21.57 0.21 -0.64
CA LYS A 55 21.33 -0.71 0.48
C LYS A 55 19.84 -0.96 0.68
N MET A 56 19.43 -2.23 0.75
CA MET A 56 18.03 -2.62 0.95
C MET A 56 17.48 -2.23 2.33
N ASP A 57 18.30 -2.28 3.40
CA ASP A 57 17.88 -1.87 4.75
C ASP A 57 18.10 -0.37 5.02
N SER A 58 17.85 0.46 4.01
CA SER A 58 17.95 1.90 4.20
C SER A 58 16.82 2.39 5.12
N PRO A 59 17.10 3.23 6.13
CA PRO A 59 16.08 3.84 6.99
C PRO A 59 15.02 4.63 6.22
N ILE A 60 15.34 5.03 4.98
CA ILE A 60 14.46 5.79 4.09
C ILE A 60 13.15 5.05 3.82
N PHE A 61 13.19 3.73 3.59
CA PHE A 61 11.98 2.95 3.28
C PHE A 61 11.03 2.88 4.49
N LYS A 62 11.60 2.66 5.68
CA LYS A 62 10.87 2.70 6.95
C LYS A 62 10.31 4.11 7.21
N GLY A 63 11.09 5.15 6.93
CA GLY A 63 10.65 6.54 7.02
C GLY A 63 9.49 6.87 6.07
N TYR A 64 9.51 6.34 4.85
CA TYR A 64 8.43 6.52 3.89
C TYR A 64 7.13 5.83 4.34
N GLN A 65 7.22 4.60 4.87
CA GLN A 65 6.05 3.92 5.45
C GLN A 65 5.45 4.71 6.62
N LEU A 66 6.29 5.25 7.50
CA LEU A 66 5.85 6.10 8.60
C LEU A 66 5.14 7.37 8.07
N TYR A 67 5.74 8.02 7.07
CA TYR A 67 5.16 9.21 6.44
C TYR A 67 3.79 8.93 5.82
N HIS A 68 3.67 7.86 5.01
CA HIS A 68 2.43 7.49 4.33
C HIS A 68 1.31 7.14 5.32
N ASN A 69 1.64 6.48 6.44
CA ASN A 69 0.67 5.99 7.41
C ASN A 69 0.20 7.04 8.42
N TYR A 70 1.04 8.00 8.80
CA TYR A 70 0.76 8.91 9.93
C TYR A 70 0.73 10.40 9.57
N PHE A 71 1.30 10.79 8.42
CA PHE A 71 1.48 12.21 8.06
C PHE A 71 0.80 12.60 6.76
N LYS A 72 0.76 11.70 5.77
CA LYS A 72 0.13 11.97 4.48
C LYS A 72 -1.37 11.70 4.53
N ASP A 73 -2.16 12.72 4.22
CA ASP A 73 -3.60 12.59 4.06
C ASP A 73 -3.93 11.88 2.74
N HIS A 74 -5.01 11.07 2.73
CA HIS A 74 -5.46 10.37 1.54
C HIS A 74 -6.89 10.74 1.19
N ASP A 75 -7.11 11.13 -0.06
CA ASP A 75 -8.45 11.46 -0.58
C ASP A 75 -9.41 10.28 -0.49
N ALA A 76 -8.90 9.05 -0.67
CA ALA A 76 -9.69 7.82 -0.55
C ALA A 76 -10.19 7.53 0.88
N LEU A 77 -9.68 8.25 1.87
CA LEU A 77 -10.04 8.14 3.30
C LEU A 77 -10.67 9.43 3.83
N ASP A 78 -11.30 10.23 2.96
CA ASP A 78 -11.89 11.53 3.30
C ASP A 78 -10.88 12.50 3.94
N GLY A 79 -9.63 12.48 3.44
CA GLY A 79 -8.54 13.32 3.96
C GLY A 79 -7.94 12.82 5.27
N LYS A 80 -8.28 11.60 5.73
CA LYS A 80 -7.66 10.99 6.90
C LYS A 80 -6.38 10.24 6.51
N THR A 81 -5.50 10.11 7.49
CA THR A 81 -4.34 9.21 7.39
C THR A 81 -4.76 7.75 7.63
N PRO A 82 -4.02 6.75 7.12
CA PRO A 82 -4.34 5.34 7.37
C PRO A 82 -4.35 4.97 8.85
N ALA A 83 -3.45 5.59 9.65
CA ALA A 83 -3.42 5.43 11.10
C ALA A 83 -4.71 5.96 11.76
N GLU A 84 -5.19 7.13 11.34
CA GLU A 84 -6.44 7.70 11.86
C GLU A 84 -7.65 6.85 11.48
N ALA A 85 -7.69 6.31 10.27
CA ALA A 85 -8.72 5.36 9.85
C ALA A 85 -8.69 4.06 10.69
N ALA A 86 -7.50 3.65 11.14
CA ALA A 86 -7.29 2.53 12.06
C ALA A 86 -7.45 2.91 13.56
N ASN A 87 -7.94 4.12 13.88
CA ASN A 87 -8.08 4.66 15.24
C ASN A 87 -6.76 4.85 16.03
N ILE A 88 -5.61 4.85 15.36
CA ILE A 88 -4.31 5.16 15.95
C ILE A 88 -4.08 6.66 15.82
N LYS A 89 -4.26 7.41 16.91
CA LYS A 89 -4.13 8.87 16.92
C LYS A 89 -2.82 9.30 17.56
N ILE A 90 -2.17 10.28 16.93
CA ILE A 90 -1.05 11.01 17.53
C ILE A 90 -1.65 12.22 18.24
N GLU A 91 -1.72 12.18 19.57
CA GLU A 91 -2.27 13.26 20.37
C GLU A 91 -1.25 14.39 20.52
N GLY A 92 -1.35 15.39 19.64
CA GLY A 92 -0.50 16.57 19.70
C GLY A 92 -0.86 17.62 18.67
N LYS A 93 -0.61 18.89 18.99
CA LYS A 93 -0.84 20.01 18.05
C LYS A 93 0.01 19.90 16.78
N ASN A 94 1.19 19.28 16.89
CA ASN A 94 2.07 19.03 15.76
C ASN A 94 2.51 17.57 15.77
N LYS A 95 2.00 16.78 14.81
CA LYS A 95 2.23 15.33 14.71
C LYS A 95 3.73 14.99 14.73
N SER A 96 4.58 15.76 14.03
CA SER A 96 6.01 15.48 13.90
C SER A 96 6.75 15.67 15.23
N VAL A 97 6.46 16.77 15.92
CA VAL A 97 7.09 17.09 17.21
C VAL A 97 6.70 16.05 18.25
N THR A 98 5.43 15.67 18.30
CA THR A 98 4.94 14.66 19.26
C THR A 98 5.59 13.30 19.04
N VAL A 99 5.74 12.85 17.79
CA VAL A 99 6.41 11.57 17.49
C VAL A 99 7.86 11.59 17.94
N ILE A 100 8.59 12.68 17.65
CA ILE A 100 10.00 12.83 18.06
C ILE A 100 10.13 12.85 19.59
N GLN A 101 9.26 13.59 20.28
CA GLN A 101 9.25 13.65 21.75
C GLN A 101 8.97 12.27 22.38
N ASN A 102 8.01 11.53 21.83
CA ASN A 102 7.67 10.18 22.30
C ASN A 102 8.83 9.20 22.07
N ALA A 103 9.48 9.26 20.90
CA ALA A 103 10.66 8.44 20.61
C ALA A 103 11.82 8.74 21.57
N SER A 104 12.09 10.02 21.84
CA SER A 104 13.15 10.44 22.78
C SER A 104 12.89 9.95 24.21
N LYS A 105 11.65 10.02 24.69
CA LYS A 105 11.27 9.50 26.01
C LYS A 105 11.51 7.99 26.14
N LEU A 106 11.13 7.22 25.11
CA LEU A 106 11.35 5.77 25.05
C LEU A 106 12.84 5.42 25.10
N GLY A 107 13.67 6.09 24.30
CA GLY A 107 15.12 5.87 24.31
C GLY A 107 15.75 6.13 25.68
N ASN A 108 15.29 7.15 26.40
CA ASN A 108 15.78 7.41 27.76
C ASN A 108 15.38 6.27 28.72
N GLN A 109 14.15 5.77 28.67
CA GLN A 109 13.71 4.68 29.56
C GLN A 109 14.43 3.35 29.33
N GLU A 110 14.75 3.02 28.07
CA GLU A 110 15.53 1.82 27.72
C GLU A 110 16.99 1.91 28.25
N ASN A 111 17.57 3.11 28.27
CA ASN A 111 18.90 3.35 28.84
C ASN A 111 18.93 3.26 30.38
N PHE A 112 17.79 3.41 31.07
CA PHE A 112 17.69 3.24 32.53
C PHE A 112 17.34 1.80 32.95
N ARG A 113 16.96 0.94 31.99
CA ARG A 113 16.61 -0.48 32.22
C ARG A 113 17.76 -1.44 31.92
N ASN A 114 18.87 -0.93 31.37
CA ASN A 114 20.15 -1.62 31.22
C ASN A 114 21.15 -1.08 32.25
#